data_AF-A0ABD3MSM8-F1
#
_entry.id   AF-A0ABD3MSM8-F1
#
_cell.length_a   1.000
_cell.length_b   1.000
_cell.length_c   1.000
_cell.angle_alpha   90.00
_cell.angle_beta   90.00
_cell.angle_gamma   90.00
#
_symmetry.space_group_name_H-M   'P 1'
#
loop_
_entity.id
_entity.type
_entity.pdbx_description
1 polymer ?
#
loop_
_entity_poly.entity_id
_entity_poly.type
_entity_poly.pdbx_seq_one_letter_code
_entity_poly.pdbx_strand_id
1 'polypeptide(L)'
;MTRKFRDDDAIKTFSDDVGALWCRPVDVLDSPPDSFTFLRDYVSPNVPGIFKNTISSDASGDMKPFTITLDEIICHVGENEMLTVDVTPDGHGDCVRNVIDNSDDKQKQHRRMFVKPHEKRMSIGQFRDALRRCQENDVKSNTGDEYAVKAEVDSNGLLAYPLHHRRAAVVEMDEDDIFDGNRYRPVVYYSKQNDCLRTEMTKLFSTQIFPPSFPFAEQAFGTGPPEAINLWIGNERSVSSMHKDHYENLFYVCSGQKEFLLCPPADTIYFSEEDFETGEFCPQQSNSDDGSERSHQAWAVVACDNGDDGEEYSHSTTRWIVSDVNKCINEHSDSEFPLLSKAHPIKVLVSEGEMLYIPSLWYHRVTQTCETVGVNYWFDMKFDHRWCYFNFLQNLKANVHHE
;
A
#
# COMPACT_ATOMS: atom_id res chain seq x y z
N MET A 1 0.24 32.56 28.72
CA MET A 1 0.00 31.27 29.39
C MET A 1 -1.44 30.75 29.29
N THR A 2 -2.39 31.47 28.66
CA THR A 2 -3.83 31.12 28.69
C THR A 2 -4.44 30.68 27.34
N ARG A 3 -3.68 30.65 26.23
CA ARG A 3 -4.16 30.16 24.92
C ARG A 3 -3.89 28.66 24.73
N LYS A 4 -2.65 28.23 25.00
CA LYS A 4 -2.18 26.82 24.89
C LYS A 4 -3.03 25.80 25.66
N PHE A 5 -3.47 26.12 26.89
CA PHE A 5 -4.33 25.23 27.70
C PHE A 5 -5.73 25.01 27.10
N ARG A 6 -6.23 25.90 26.25
CA ARG A 6 -7.57 25.80 25.66
C ARG A 6 -7.61 24.88 24.44
N ASP A 7 -6.48 24.77 23.74
CA ASP A 7 -6.36 23.98 22.52
C ASP A 7 -6.10 22.49 22.84
N ASP A 8 -5.37 22.18 23.92
CA ASP A 8 -5.11 20.80 24.35
C ASP A 8 -6.40 20.08 24.82
N ASP A 9 -7.27 20.76 25.58
CA ASP A 9 -8.55 20.21 26.02
C ASP A 9 -9.52 20.01 24.84
N ALA A 10 -9.48 20.90 23.84
CA ALA A 10 -10.28 20.79 22.63
C ALA A 10 -9.82 19.62 21.75
N ILE A 11 -8.50 19.45 21.56
CA ILE A 11 -7.93 18.30 20.83
C ILE A 11 -8.25 17.00 21.54
N LYS A 12 -8.17 16.97 22.87
CA LYS A 12 -8.53 15.79 23.65
C LYS A 12 -10.01 15.44 23.50
N THR A 13 -10.90 16.42 23.64
CA THR A 13 -12.34 16.21 23.45
C THR A 13 -12.65 15.72 22.04
N PHE A 14 -12.01 16.31 21.03
CA PHE A 14 -12.12 15.85 19.65
C PHE A 14 -11.63 14.40 19.49
N SER A 15 -10.50 14.03 20.10
CA SER A 15 -10.01 12.64 20.11
C SER A 15 -11.03 11.68 20.72
N ASP A 16 -11.58 12.03 21.88
CA ASP A 16 -12.57 11.21 22.58
C ASP A 16 -13.85 11.04 21.72
N ASP A 17 -14.30 12.09 21.05
CA ASP A 17 -15.44 12.07 20.12
C ASP A 17 -15.17 11.21 18.87
N VAL A 18 -13.97 11.32 18.28
CA VAL A 18 -13.51 10.49 17.14
C VAL A 18 -13.53 9.02 17.53
N GLY A 19 -12.94 8.69 18.69
CA GLY A 19 -12.92 7.34 19.24
C GLY A 19 -14.32 6.79 19.47
N ALA A 20 -15.22 7.58 20.06
CA ALA A 20 -16.59 7.15 20.34
C ALA A 20 -17.43 6.90 19.07
N LEU A 21 -17.19 7.66 18.00
CA LEU A 21 -17.96 7.55 16.76
C LEU A 21 -17.44 6.46 15.84
N TRP A 22 -16.13 6.42 15.58
CA TRP A 22 -15.53 5.58 14.53
C TRP A 22 -14.83 4.34 15.06
N CYS A 23 -14.36 4.34 16.31
CA CYS A 23 -13.51 3.26 16.85
C CYS A 23 -14.33 2.20 17.58
N ARG A 24 -15.38 1.76 16.90
CA ARG A 24 -16.21 0.61 17.27
C ARG A 24 -15.68 -0.67 16.61
N PRO A 25 -15.96 -1.86 17.15
CA PRO A 25 -15.68 -3.10 16.46
C PRO A 25 -16.27 -3.08 15.05
N VAL A 26 -15.51 -3.55 14.06
CA VAL A 26 -15.99 -3.63 12.68
C VAL A 26 -17.08 -4.69 12.61
N ASP A 27 -18.27 -4.28 12.18
CA ASP A 27 -19.41 -5.18 12.05
C ASP A 27 -19.12 -6.24 10.97
N VAL A 28 -19.54 -7.48 11.24
CA VAL A 28 -19.43 -8.60 10.30
C VAL A 28 -20.84 -9.11 10.00
N LEU A 29 -21.28 -8.96 8.75
CA LEU A 29 -22.58 -9.43 8.28
C LEU A 29 -22.43 -10.73 7.48
N ASP A 30 -23.37 -11.65 7.65
CA ASP A 30 -23.39 -12.92 6.91
C ASP A 30 -23.78 -12.75 5.43
N SER A 31 -24.29 -11.59 5.04
CA SER A 31 -24.68 -11.27 3.66
C SER A 31 -24.52 -9.76 3.40
N PRO A 32 -24.43 -9.31 2.13
CA PRO A 32 -24.48 -7.89 1.83
C PRO A 32 -25.78 -7.25 2.35
N PRO A 33 -25.73 -6.04 2.94
CA PRO A 33 -26.93 -5.29 3.32
C PRO A 33 -27.70 -4.81 2.07
N ASP A 34 -28.98 -4.48 2.24
CA ASP A 34 -29.69 -3.71 1.21
C ASP A 34 -29.11 -2.29 1.07
N SER A 35 -29.40 -1.62 -0.04
CA SER A 35 -28.82 -0.30 -0.35
C SER A 35 -29.15 0.78 0.66
N PHE A 36 -30.36 0.75 1.26
CA PHE A 36 -30.76 1.73 2.26
C PHE A 36 -30.04 1.51 3.58
N THR A 37 -29.96 0.25 4.03
CA THR A 37 -29.20 -0.15 5.21
C THR A 37 -27.72 0.16 5.04
N PHE A 38 -27.13 -0.15 3.87
CA PHE A 38 -25.74 0.18 3.57
C PHE A 38 -25.48 1.69 3.64
N LEU A 39 -26.33 2.49 3.00
CA LEU A 39 -26.22 3.94 3.00
C LEU A 39 -26.34 4.52 4.42
N ARG A 40 -27.32 4.07 5.19
CA ARG A 40 -27.63 4.60 6.53
C ARG A 40 -26.57 4.21 7.56
N ASP A 41 -26.13 2.96 7.56
CA ASP A 41 -25.36 2.39 8.67
C ASP A 41 -23.85 2.39 8.42
N TYR A 42 -23.42 2.48 7.15
CA TYR A 42 -22.02 2.42 6.76
C TYR A 42 -21.56 3.66 5.99
N VAL A 43 -22.21 3.99 4.86
CA VAL A 43 -21.71 5.05 3.95
C VAL A 43 -21.88 6.43 4.56
N SER A 44 -23.07 6.79 5.04
CA SER A 44 -23.35 8.12 5.61
C SER A 44 -22.53 8.42 6.87
N PRO A 45 -22.45 7.50 7.87
CA PRO A 45 -21.56 7.68 9.02
C PRO A 45 -20.07 7.47 8.71
N ASN A 46 -19.73 7.01 7.49
CA ASN A 46 -18.36 6.78 7.02
C ASN A 46 -17.61 5.80 7.94
N VAL A 47 -18.15 4.58 8.08
CA VAL A 47 -17.66 3.52 8.97
C VAL A 47 -17.47 2.21 8.19
N PRO A 48 -16.37 1.47 8.43
CA PRO A 48 -16.08 0.22 7.75
C PRO A 48 -17.00 -0.91 8.21
N GLY A 49 -17.10 -1.96 7.38
CA GLY A 49 -17.86 -3.17 7.67
C GLY A 49 -17.38 -4.34 6.83
N ILE A 50 -17.53 -5.57 7.35
CA ILE A 50 -17.24 -6.81 6.63
C ILE A 50 -18.56 -7.46 6.21
N PHE A 51 -18.66 -7.86 4.95
CA PHE A 51 -19.82 -8.53 4.37
C PHE A 51 -19.39 -9.87 3.77
N LYS A 52 -20.00 -10.96 4.23
CA LYS A 52 -19.83 -12.30 3.67
C LYS A 52 -20.80 -12.54 2.52
N ASN A 53 -20.57 -13.59 1.75
CA ASN A 53 -21.48 -14.06 0.69
C ASN A 53 -21.85 -12.94 -0.32
N THR A 54 -20.91 -12.05 -0.61
CA THR A 54 -21.09 -10.93 -1.56
C THR A 54 -20.84 -11.35 -3.01
N ILE A 55 -19.96 -12.33 -3.22
CA ILE A 55 -19.69 -12.97 -4.51
C ILE A 55 -19.90 -14.48 -4.31
N SER A 56 -20.71 -15.09 -5.18
CA SER A 56 -21.04 -16.53 -5.14
C SER A 56 -20.36 -17.26 -6.30
N SER A 57 -19.80 -18.44 -6.03
CA SER A 57 -19.24 -19.33 -7.06
C SER A 57 -20.32 -20.05 -7.88
N ASP A 58 -21.53 -20.15 -7.35
CA ASP A 58 -22.61 -20.97 -7.91
C ASP A 58 -23.88 -20.15 -8.17
N ALA A 59 -24.46 -20.33 -9.37
CA ALA A 59 -25.81 -19.86 -9.71
C ALA A 59 -26.92 -20.80 -9.19
N SER A 60 -26.54 -21.92 -8.55
CA SER A 60 -27.42 -23.05 -8.21
C SER A 60 -28.09 -22.96 -6.82
N GLY A 61 -27.79 -21.92 -6.04
CA GLY A 61 -28.49 -21.61 -4.78
C GLY A 61 -27.80 -22.08 -3.49
N ASP A 62 -26.75 -22.90 -3.58
CA ASP A 62 -25.82 -23.10 -2.45
C ASP A 62 -24.82 -21.95 -2.45
N MET A 63 -25.04 -20.95 -1.58
CA MET A 63 -24.18 -19.77 -1.42
C MET A 63 -22.82 -20.18 -0.85
N LYS A 64 -21.91 -20.64 -1.72
CA LYS A 64 -20.49 -20.77 -1.39
C LYS A 64 -19.79 -19.47 -1.77
N PRO A 65 -18.97 -18.91 -0.86
CA PRO A 65 -18.13 -17.77 -1.19
C PRO A 65 -17.28 -18.08 -2.43
N PHE A 66 -17.21 -17.13 -3.35
CA PHE A 66 -16.34 -17.26 -4.51
C PHE A 66 -14.87 -17.26 -4.08
N THR A 67 -14.12 -18.26 -4.54
CA THR A 67 -12.69 -18.37 -4.29
C THR A 67 -11.95 -18.56 -5.60
N ILE A 68 -10.79 -17.95 -5.73
CA ILE A 68 -9.88 -18.21 -6.85
C ILE A 68 -8.43 -17.99 -6.43
N THR A 69 -7.58 -18.96 -6.75
CA THR A 69 -6.14 -18.95 -6.50
C THR A 69 -5.36 -18.41 -7.69
N LEU A 70 -4.07 -18.10 -7.48
CA LEU A 70 -3.16 -17.71 -8.56
C LEU A 70 -3.07 -18.78 -9.66
N ASP A 71 -3.01 -20.06 -9.28
CA ASP A 71 -2.91 -21.16 -10.25
C ASP A 71 -4.17 -21.28 -11.12
N GLU A 72 -5.35 -21.09 -10.53
CA GLU A 72 -6.61 -21.07 -11.28
C GLU A 72 -6.71 -19.86 -12.22
N ILE A 73 -6.25 -18.68 -11.78
CA ILE A 73 -6.13 -17.51 -12.67
C ILE A 73 -5.24 -17.85 -13.87
N ILE A 74 -4.08 -18.48 -13.64
CA ILE A 74 -3.16 -18.93 -14.70
C ILE A 74 -3.86 -19.93 -15.64
N CYS A 75 -4.67 -20.85 -15.11
CA CYS A 75 -5.46 -21.75 -15.96
C CYS A 75 -6.44 -21.00 -16.89
N HIS A 76 -6.97 -19.86 -16.45
CA HIS A 76 -7.87 -19.04 -17.27
C HIS A 76 -7.14 -18.20 -18.34
N VAL A 77 -5.99 -17.61 -18.00
CA VAL A 77 -5.30 -16.63 -18.89
C VAL A 77 -4.13 -17.22 -19.69
N GLY A 78 -3.54 -18.32 -19.19
CA GLY A 78 -2.33 -18.95 -19.70
C GLY A 78 -1.04 -18.40 -19.07
N GLU A 79 -0.01 -19.25 -18.98
CA GLU A 79 1.31 -18.95 -18.36
C GLU A 79 2.05 -17.72 -18.96
N ASN A 80 1.73 -17.37 -20.20
CA ASN A 80 2.38 -16.29 -20.95
C ASN A 80 1.61 -14.96 -20.88
N GLU A 81 0.55 -14.86 -20.07
CA GLU A 81 -0.14 -13.58 -19.87
C GLU A 81 0.81 -12.58 -19.23
N MET A 82 0.94 -11.38 -19.79
CA MET A 82 1.93 -10.40 -19.34
C MET A 82 1.33 -9.46 -18.30
N LEU A 83 2.02 -9.30 -17.18
CA LEU A 83 1.68 -8.41 -16.08
C LEU A 83 2.71 -7.28 -15.96
N THR A 84 2.30 -6.13 -15.44
CA THR A 84 3.22 -5.13 -14.88
C THR A 84 3.25 -5.34 -13.36
N VAL A 85 4.40 -5.70 -12.83
CA VAL A 85 4.58 -6.14 -11.44
C VAL A 85 5.52 -5.19 -10.71
N ASP A 86 5.14 -4.85 -9.48
CA ASP A 86 5.97 -4.05 -8.60
C ASP A 86 7.05 -4.93 -7.97
N VAL A 87 8.30 -4.52 -8.11
CA VAL A 87 9.47 -5.22 -7.57
C VAL A 87 10.20 -4.30 -6.60
N THR A 88 10.46 -4.80 -5.42
CA THR A 88 11.15 -4.05 -4.35
C THR A 88 12.20 -4.93 -3.67
N PRO A 89 13.23 -4.33 -3.06
CA PRO A 89 14.22 -5.09 -2.30
C PRO A 89 13.64 -5.74 -1.03
N ASP A 90 12.62 -5.12 -0.43
CA ASP A 90 12.16 -5.41 0.94
C ASP A 90 10.63 -5.45 1.09
N GLY A 91 9.88 -5.37 -0.01
CA GLY A 91 8.42 -5.46 -0.03
C GLY A 91 7.68 -4.15 0.21
N HIS A 92 8.39 -3.03 0.42
CA HIS A 92 7.74 -1.76 0.73
C HIS A 92 7.99 -0.76 -0.42
N GLY A 93 7.08 -0.73 -1.39
CA GLY A 93 7.00 0.35 -2.39
C GLY A 93 6.14 1.52 -1.88
N ASP A 94 6.09 2.61 -2.63
CA ASP A 94 5.23 3.77 -2.38
C ASP A 94 5.22 4.23 -0.92
N CYS A 95 6.41 4.56 -0.43
CA CYS A 95 6.59 5.05 0.94
C CYS A 95 7.85 5.88 1.08
N VAL A 96 7.97 6.56 2.22
CA VAL A 96 9.14 7.37 2.52
C VAL A 96 10.34 6.47 2.84
N ARG A 97 11.47 6.76 2.20
CA ARG A 97 12.75 6.08 2.39
C ARG A 97 13.87 7.05 2.68
N ASN A 98 14.77 6.63 3.55
CA ASN A 98 16.08 7.25 3.66
C ASN A 98 16.96 6.85 2.47
N VAL A 99 17.57 7.85 1.84
CA VAL A 99 18.54 7.66 0.77
C VAL A 99 19.85 8.35 1.11
N ILE A 100 20.94 7.84 0.55
CA ILE A 100 22.30 8.34 0.76
C ILE A 100 22.75 9.05 -0.51
N ASP A 101 22.83 10.37 -0.44
CA ASP A 101 23.34 11.20 -1.53
C ASP A 101 24.87 11.32 -1.39
N ASN A 102 25.59 10.78 -2.38
CA ASN A 102 27.05 10.81 -2.47
C ASN A 102 27.56 11.81 -3.53
N SER A 103 26.71 12.73 -4.01
CA SER A 103 27.08 13.67 -5.08
C SER A 103 28.06 14.77 -4.64
N ASP A 104 28.17 15.07 -3.34
CA ASP A 104 29.14 16.02 -2.78
C ASP A 104 30.20 15.28 -1.95
N ASP A 105 31.43 15.22 -2.47
CA ASP A 105 32.59 14.46 -1.95
C ASP A 105 32.99 14.81 -0.49
N LYS A 106 32.36 15.82 0.12
CA LYS A 106 32.74 16.36 1.42
C LYS A 106 31.98 15.74 2.59
N GLN A 107 30.72 15.29 2.43
CA GLN A 107 29.94 14.61 3.48
C GLN A 107 28.79 13.77 2.87
N LYS A 108 28.61 12.53 3.37
CA LYS A 108 27.41 11.73 3.08
C LYS A 108 26.17 12.46 3.61
N GLN A 109 25.21 12.77 2.73
CA GLN A 109 23.97 13.40 3.14
C GLN A 109 22.82 12.39 3.13
N HIS A 110 22.18 12.22 4.28
CA HIS A 110 20.93 11.46 4.37
C HIS A 110 19.76 12.36 3.99
N ARG A 111 18.89 11.86 3.13
CA ARG A 111 17.67 12.55 2.70
C ARG A 111 16.49 11.59 2.76
N ARG A 112 15.28 12.12 2.95
CA ARG A 112 14.03 11.36 2.82
C ARG A 112 13.43 11.62 1.46
N MET A 113 13.02 10.56 0.78
CA MET A 113 12.34 10.59 -0.51
C MET A 113 11.14 9.67 -0.49
N PHE A 114 10.10 10.00 -1.25
CA PHE A 114 9.03 9.04 -1.54
C PHE A 114 9.54 8.12 -2.65
N VAL A 115 9.60 6.82 -2.40
CA VAL A 115 10.20 5.85 -3.34
C VAL A 115 9.15 4.88 -3.84
N LYS A 116 8.93 4.92 -5.15
CA LYS A 116 8.10 3.99 -5.90
C LYS A 116 8.79 2.63 -6.09
N PRO A 117 8.05 1.54 -6.25
CA PRO A 117 8.62 0.26 -6.65
C PRO A 117 9.26 0.33 -8.05
N HIS A 118 10.14 -0.63 -8.35
CA HIS A 118 10.57 -0.86 -9.72
C HIS A 118 9.48 -1.63 -10.47
N GLU A 119 8.89 -1.04 -11.50
CA GLU A 119 7.91 -1.72 -12.33
C GLU A 119 8.60 -2.64 -13.35
N LYS A 120 8.23 -3.92 -13.38
CA LYS A 120 8.75 -4.89 -14.35
C LYS A 120 7.62 -5.60 -15.07
N ARG A 121 7.72 -5.67 -16.41
CA ARG A 121 6.85 -6.52 -17.21
C ARG A 121 7.36 -7.96 -17.22
N MET A 122 6.53 -8.91 -16.80
CA MET A 122 6.86 -10.34 -16.81
C MET A 122 5.61 -11.18 -17.05
N SER A 123 5.78 -12.44 -17.45
CA SER A 123 4.63 -13.33 -17.57
C SER A 123 4.08 -13.70 -16.20
N ILE A 124 2.79 -14.02 -16.10
CA ILE A 124 2.15 -14.48 -14.86
C ILE A 124 2.79 -15.75 -14.31
N GLY A 125 3.31 -16.62 -15.20
CA GLY A 125 4.10 -17.79 -14.81
C GLY A 125 5.43 -17.42 -14.15
N GLN A 126 6.18 -16.48 -14.74
CA GLN A 126 7.40 -15.95 -14.14
C GLN A 126 7.13 -15.27 -12.79
N PHE A 127 6.02 -14.52 -12.70
CA PHE A 127 5.56 -13.88 -11.47
C PHE A 127 5.25 -14.90 -10.37
N ARG A 128 4.47 -15.96 -10.67
CA ARG A 128 4.18 -17.06 -9.74
C ARG A 128 5.46 -17.67 -9.19
N ASP A 129 6.39 -18.00 -10.09
CA ASP A 129 7.65 -18.62 -9.70
C ASP A 129 8.48 -17.67 -8.82
N ALA A 130 8.55 -16.38 -9.15
CA ALA A 130 9.23 -15.37 -8.32
C ALA A 130 8.57 -15.19 -6.94
N LEU A 131 7.23 -15.18 -6.88
CA LEU A 131 6.45 -15.06 -5.65
C LEU A 131 6.71 -16.24 -4.69
N ARG A 132 6.80 -17.46 -5.24
CA ARG A 132 6.96 -18.71 -4.46
C ARG A 132 8.40 -19.13 -4.18
N ARG A 133 9.38 -18.70 -5.00
CA ARG A 133 10.82 -18.98 -4.81
C ARG A 133 11.35 -18.64 -3.42
N CYS A 134 10.74 -17.66 -2.75
CA CYS A 134 11.18 -17.21 -1.44
C CYS A 134 10.59 -18.00 -0.27
N GLN A 135 9.52 -18.79 -0.48
CA GLN A 135 8.92 -19.62 0.58
C GLN A 135 9.66 -20.95 0.80
N GLU A 136 10.31 -21.51 -0.23
CA GLU A 136 10.97 -22.83 -0.12
C GLU A 136 12.29 -22.82 0.65
N ASN A 137 12.97 -21.67 0.73
CA ASN A 137 14.31 -21.55 1.33
C ASN A 137 14.33 -21.09 2.79
N ASP A 138 13.24 -20.53 3.31
CA ASP A 138 13.17 -20.09 4.72
C ASP A 138 13.00 -21.27 5.70
N VAL A 139 12.61 -22.46 5.22
CA VAL A 139 12.57 -23.68 6.04
C VAL A 139 13.97 -24.27 6.27
N LYS A 140 15.01 -23.80 5.55
CA LYS A 140 16.38 -24.35 5.63
C LYS A 140 17.45 -23.42 6.21
N SER A 141 17.20 -22.12 6.39
CA SER A 141 18.21 -21.21 6.97
C SER A 141 17.96 -20.97 8.47
N ASN A 142 18.25 -22.00 9.28
CA ASN A 142 18.46 -21.84 10.73
C ASN A 142 19.96 -21.80 11.08
N THR A 143 20.79 -21.42 10.11
CA THR A 143 22.21 -21.14 10.28
C THR A 143 22.42 -19.67 9.99
N GLY A 144 22.79 -18.90 11.02
CA GLY A 144 23.06 -17.48 10.90
C GLY A 144 24.14 -17.23 9.86
N ASP A 145 23.75 -16.59 8.76
CA ASP A 145 24.71 -15.97 7.85
C ASP A 145 25.09 -14.60 8.42
N GLU A 146 26.23 -14.59 9.12
CA GLU A 146 27.00 -13.44 9.58
C GLU A 146 27.58 -12.61 8.42
N TYR A 147 26.76 -12.21 7.45
CA TYR A 147 27.13 -11.26 6.39
C TYR A 147 26.21 -10.04 6.37
N ALA A 148 25.73 -9.64 7.56
CA ALA A 148 25.13 -8.32 7.74
C ALA A 148 26.23 -7.25 7.58
N VAL A 149 26.36 -6.75 6.35
CA VAL A 149 26.85 -5.39 6.13
C VAL A 149 26.11 -4.49 7.13
N LYS A 150 26.80 -3.57 7.81
CA LYS A 150 26.15 -2.51 8.59
C LYS A 150 25.37 -1.60 7.65
N ALA A 151 24.28 -2.11 7.08
CA ALA A 151 23.35 -1.34 6.29
C ALA A 151 22.71 -0.33 7.25
N GLU A 152 22.73 0.93 6.86
CA GLU A 152 22.15 2.00 7.67
C GLU A 152 20.63 1.82 7.64
N VAL A 153 20.06 1.53 8.81
CA VAL A 153 18.63 1.32 9.00
C VAL A 153 18.03 2.61 9.55
N ASP A 154 16.89 3.03 9.01
CA ASP A 154 16.18 4.23 9.46
C ASP A 154 15.34 4.01 10.74
N SER A 155 14.68 5.08 11.18
CA SER A 155 13.78 5.05 12.35
C SER A 155 12.58 4.13 12.17
N ASN A 156 12.25 3.71 10.95
CA ASN A 156 11.19 2.75 10.64
C ASN A 156 11.71 1.31 10.50
N GLY A 157 13.02 1.07 10.60
CA GLY A 157 13.59 -0.27 10.43
C GLY A 157 13.91 -0.63 8.98
N LEU A 158 13.89 0.35 8.06
CA LEU A 158 14.11 0.16 6.62
C LEU A 158 15.53 0.52 6.22
N LEU A 159 16.08 -0.20 5.23
CA LEU A 159 17.43 0.05 4.73
C LEU A 159 17.50 1.38 3.98
N ALA A 160 18.60 2.10 4.14
CA ALA A 160 18.94 3.25 3.31
C ALA A 160 19.63 2.81 2.01
N TYR A 161 19.29 3.45 0.89
CA TYR A 161 19.80 3.11 -0.45
C TYR A 161 20.57 4.29 -1.08
N PRO A 162 21.60 4.03 -1.92
CA PRO A 162 22.30 5.09 -2.64
C PRO A 162 21.35 5.83 -3.60
N LEU A 163 21.45 7.16 -3.64
CA LEU A 163 20.69 8.01 -4.54
C LEU A 163 21.48 8.30 -5.82
N HIS A 164 20.84 8.12 -6.97
CA HIS A 164 21.29 8.62 -8.27
C HIS A 164 20.31 9.68 -8.79
N HIS A 165 20.84 10.85 -9.15
CA HIS A 165 20.04 11.95 -9.69
C HIS A 165 19.59 11.74 -11.15
N ARG A 166 20.15 10.74 -11.85
CA ARG A 166 19.79 10.40 -13.22
C ARG A 166 19.86 8.90 -13.42
N ARG A 167 18.88 8.35 -14.15
CA ARG A 167 18.84 6.90 -14.47
C ARG A 167 20.07 6.43 -15.25
N ALA A 168 20.60 7.26 -16.15
CA ALA A 168 21.81 6.96 -16.90
C ALA A 168 23.08 6.79 -16.05
N ALA A 169 23.05 7.17 -14.76
CA ALA A 169 24.16 6.95 -13.84
C ALA A 169 24.17 5.53 -13.23
N VAL A 170 23.10 4.75 -13.47
CA VAL A 170 22.95 3.37 -12.99
C VAL A 170 23.25 2.42 -14.15
N VAL A 171 24.13 1.44 -13.90
CA VAL A 171 24.25 0.27 -14.78
C VAL A 171 23.20 -0.73 -14.31
N GLU A 172 22.05 -0.75 -14.99
CA GLU A 172 20.93 -1.63 -14.59
C GLU A 172 21.32 -3.10 -14.71
N MET A 173 20.86 -3.92 -13.76
CA MET A 173 21.00 -5.38 -13.88
C MET A 173 20.24 -5.89 -15.10
N ASP A 174 20.78 -6.93 -15.75
CA ASP A 174 20.01 -7.63 -16.78
C ASP A 174 18.72 -8.16 -16.16
N GLU A 175 17.62 -8.08 -16.91
CA GLU A 175 16.29 -8.38 -16.35
C GLU A 175 16.21 -9.80 -15.80
N ASP A 176 16.84 -10.77 -16.46
CA ASP A 176 16.87 -12.17 -16.01
C ASP A 176 17.66 -12.34 -14.70
N ASP A 177 18.67 -11.49 -14.46
CA ASP A 177 19.55 -11.56 -13.29
C ASP A 177 18.91 -11.03 -12.00
N ILE A 178 17.86 -10.21 -12.09
CA ILE A 178 17.11 -9.72 -10.92
C ILE A 178 16.56 -10.90 -10.10
N PHE A 179 16.19 -11.98 -10.80
CA PHE A 179 15.63 -13.20 -10.22
C PHE A 179 16.59 -14.39 -10.28
N ASP A 180 17.80 -14.21 -10.82
CA ASP A 180 18.84 -15.23 -10.88
C ASP A 180 19.80 -15.08 -9.68
N GLY A 181 20.03 -16.17 -8.98
CA GLY A 181 20.89 -16.21 -7.80
C GLY A 181 20.18 -16.01 -6.45
N ASN A 182 20.67 -16.77 -5.46
CA ASN A 182 20.13 -16.83 -4.09
C ASN A 182 20.44 -15.56 -3.24
N ARG A 183 21.02 -14.51 -3.84
CA ARG A 183 21.64 -13.37 -3.12
C ARG A 183 20.70 -12.22 -2.80
N TYR A 184 19.72 -11.89 -3.66
CA TYR A 184 19.01 -10.60 -3.56
C TYR A 184 17.50 -10.68 -3.29
N ARG A 185 16.92 -11.89 -3.30
CA ARG A 185 15.52 -12.25 -2.92
C ARG A 185 14.50 -11.09 -2.97
N PRO A 186 14.28 -10.46 -4.15
CA PRO A 186 13.35 -9.35 -4.24
C PRO A 186 11.91 -9.78 -3.91
N VAL A 187 11.11 -8.81 -3.51
CA VAL A 187 9.68 -8.99 -3.25
C VAL A 187 8.91 -8.49 -4.45
N VAL A 188 8.07 -9.37 -5.00
CA VAL A 188 7.17 -9.08 -6.12
C VAL A 188 5.74 -8.89 -5.61
N TYR A 189 5.03 -7.91 -6.15
CA TYR A 189 3.64 -7.65 -5.83
C TYR A 189 2.88 -7.22 -7.08
N TYR A 190 1.77 -7.89 -7.40
CA TYR A 190 0.86 -7.41 -8.43
C TYR A 190 -0.10 -6.40 -7.82
N SER A 191 0.21 -5.12 -7.99
CA SER A 191 -0.46 -3.98 -7.33
C SER A 191 -0.61 -2.75 -8.23
N LYS A 192 -0.58 -2.94 -9.56
CA LYS A 192 -0.66 -1.88 -10.58
C LYS A 192 -1.81 -0.87 -10.39
N GLN A 193 -2.90 -1.28 -9.74
CA GLN A 193 -4.15 -0.53 -9.66
C GLN A 193 -4.64 -0.12 -11.06
N ASN A 194 -5.25 1.08 -11.21
CA ASN A 194 -5.59 1.68 -12.49
C ASN A 194 -6.49 0.79 -13.38
N ASP A 195 -7.49 0.18 -12.77
CA ASP A 195 -8.47 -0.67 -13.44
C ASP A 195 -7.83 -1.89 -14.12
N CYS A 196 -6.74 -2.41 -13.53
CA CYS A 196 -5.91 -3.45 -14.14
C CYS A 196 -6.68 -4.72 -14.52
N LEU A 197 -7.79 -5.04 -13.84
CA LEU A 197 -8.59 -6.19 -14.22
C LEU A 197 -9.23 -6.01 -15.61
N ARG A 198 -9.75 -4.81 -15.90
CA ARG A 198 -10.38 -4.49 -17.20
C ARG A 198 -9.37 -4.09 -18.27
N THR A 199 -8.22 -3.52 -17.90
CA THR A 199 -7.26 -2.93 -18.84
C THR A 199 -6.04 -3.83 -19.15
N GLU A 200 -5.58 -4.63 -18.20
CA GLU A 200 -4.42 -5.52 -18.35
C GLU A 200 -4.87 -7.00 -18.38
N MET A 201 -5.61 -7.45 -17.37
CA MET A 201 -6.11 -8.83 -17.24
C MET A 201 -7.40 -9.09 -18.02
N THR A 202 -7.47 -8.55 -19.25
CA THR A 202 -8.66 -8.56 -20.12
C THR A 202 -9.22 -9.96 -20.37
N LYS A 203 -8.34 -10.97 -20.54
CA LYS A 203 -8.75 -12.38 -20.70
C LYS A 203 -9.51 -12.89 -19.49
N LEU A 204 -9.01 -12.60 -18.28
CA LEU A 204 -9.67 -12.99 -17.04
C LEU A 204 -11.01 -12.26 -16.91
N PHE A 205 -11.04 -10.95 -17.14
CA PHE A 205 -12.29 -10.18 -17.08
C PHE A 205 -13.35 -10.69 -18.07
N SER A 206 -12.94 -11.14 -19.26
CA SER A 206 -13.85 -11.67 -20.28
C SER A 206 -14.56 -12.96 -19.86
N THR A 207 -14.03 -13.68 -18.86
CA THR A 207 -14.67 -14.89 -18.30
C THR A 207 -15.91 -14.57 -17.45
N GLN A 208 -16.08 -13.31 -17.02
CA GLN A 208 -17.19 -12.85 -16.18
C GLN A 208 -17.29 -13.57 -14.82
N ILE A 209 -16.20 -14.16 -14.33
CA ILE A 209 -16.15 -14.76 -12.98
C ILE A 209 -16.28 -13.73 -11.87
N PHE A 210 -15.82 -12.49 -12.12
CA PHE A 210 -16.01 -11.36 -11.23
C PHE A 210 -17.26 -10.59 -11.63
N PRO A 211 -18.15 -10.23 -10.68
CA PRO A 211 -19.27 -9.37 -10.98
C PRO A 211 -18.74 -8.00 -11.48
N PRO A 212 -19.40 -7.37 -12.46
CA PRO A 212 -18.96 -6.07 -12.96
C PRO A 212 -19.19 -4.93 -11.95
N SER A 213 -20.07 -5.14 -10.96
CA SER A 213 -20.44 -4.20 -9.90
C SER A 213 -21.37 -4.85 -8.88
N PHE A 214 -21.80 -4.11 -7.85
CA PHE A 214 -22.72 -4.55 -6.81
C PHE A 214 -23.96 -3.63 -6.72
N PRO A 215 -25.18 -4.15 -6.93
CA PRO A 215 -26.40 -3.32 -6.92
C PRO A 215 -26.65 -2.56 -5.61
N PHE A 216 -26.33 -3.15 -4.45
CA PHE A 216 -26.51 -2.48 -3.16
C PHE A 216 -25.59 -1.26 -3.02
N ALA A 217 -24.37 -1.36 -3.55
CA ALA A 217 -23.35 -0.33 -3.53
C ALA A 217 -23.68 0.79 -4.53
N GLU A 218 -23.99 0.45 -5.79
CA GLU A 218 -24.34 1.45 -6.81
C GLU A 218 -25.52 2.32 -6.38
N GLN A 219 -26.56 1.71 -5.82
CA GLN A 219 -27.74 2.44 -5.35
C GLN A 219 -27.43 3.32 -4.13
N ALA A 220 -26.60 2.85 -3.20
CA ALA A 220 -26.22 3.61 -2.01
C ALA A 220 -25.28 4.78 -2.37
N PHE A 221 -24.24 4.51 -3.14
CA PHE A 221 -23.27 5.51 -3.57
C PHE A 221 -23.89 6.47 -4.57
N GLY A 222 -24.71 6.00 -5.51
CA GLY A 222 -25.33 6.84 -6.53
C GLY A 222 -24.33 7.53 -7.46
N THR A 223 -23.12 6.98 -7.59
CA THR A 223 -22.06 7.46 -8.51
C THR A 223 -22.00 6.65 -9.81
N GLY A 224 -22.76 5.56 -9.90
CA GLY A 224 -22.77 4.64 -11.04
C GLY A 224 -21.90 3.41 -10.79
N PRO A 225 -21.45 2.71 -11.85
CA PRO A 225 -20.58 1.55 -11.72
C PRO A 225 -19.18 1.95 -11.19
N PRO A 226 -18.38 0.98 -10.74
CA PRO A 226 -17.02 1.24 -10.26
C PRO A 226 -16.15 1.86 -11.36
N GLU A 227 -15.41 2.90 -10.99
CA GLU A 227 -14.40 3.56 -11.84
C GLU A 227 -13.24 2.63 -12.16
N ALA A 228 -12.87 1.76 -11.22
CA ALA A 228 -11.82 0.77 -11.39
C ALA A 228 -12.15 -0.54 -10.69
N ILE A 229 -11.72 -1.65 -11.31
CA ILE A 229 -11.67 -2.97 -10.68
C ILE A 229 -10.22 -3.43 -10.73
N ASN A 230 -9.59 -3.57 -9.56
CA ASN A 230 -8.18 -3.95 -9.48
C ASN A 230 -8.01 -5.34 -8.88
N LEU A 231 -7.12 -6.11 -9.47
CA LEU A 231 -6.69 -7.41 -8.98
C LEU A 231 -5.36 -7.25 -8.23
N TRP A 232 -5.26 -7.92 -7.09
CA TRP A 232 -4.12 -7.85 -6.18
C TRP A 232 -3.59 -9.26 -5.91
N ILE A 233 -2.30 -9.49 -6.15
CA ILE A 233 -1.67 -10.80 -5.89
C ILE A 233 -0.31 -10.57 -5.25
N GLY A 234 -0.12 -11.07 -4.03
CA GLY A 234 1.13 -10.90 -3.27
C GLY A 234 1.25 -11.91 -2.13
N ASN A 235 2.31 -11.81 -1.35
CA ASN A 235 2.55 -12.67 -0.18
C ASN A 235 2.94 -11.84 1.04
N GLU A 236 3.18 -12.48 2.19
CA GLU A 236 3.42 -11.85 3.50
C GLU A 236 4.54 -10.80 3.55
N ARG A 237 5.39 -10.73 2.52
CA ARG A 237 6.50 -9.77 2.45
C ARG A 237 6.09 -8.42 1.86
N SER A 238 5.01 -8.35 1.07
CA SER A 238 4.60 -7.09 0.44
C SER A 238 3.74 -6.25 1.38
N VAL A 239 4.07 -4.96 1.52
CA VAL A 239 3.40 -4.02 2.43
C VAL A 239 2.97 -2.79 1.66
N SER A 240 1.68 -2.44 1.74
CA SER A 240 1.20 -1.12 1.32
C SER A 240 1.23 -0.19 2.53
N SER A 241 2.03 0.88 2.43
CA SER A 241 2.21 1.85 3.52
C SER A 241 0.92 2.60 3.83
N MET A 242 0.89 3.33 4.95
CA MET A 242 -0.31 4.08 5.36
C MET A 242 -0.63 5.17 4.33
N HIS A 243 -1.83 5.11 3.75
CA HIS A 243 -2.32 6.11 2.79
C HIS A 243 -3.85 6.19 2.85
N LYS A 244 -4.46 7.06 2.06
CA LYS A 244 -5.91 7.22 1.94
C LYS A 244 -6.30 7.40 0.48
N ASP A 245 -7.49 6.94 0.13
CA ASP A 245 -8.06 7.07 -1.21
C ASP A 245 -9.29 7.99 -1.22
N HIS A 246 -9.58 8.57 -2.38
CA HIS A 246 -10.81 9.33 -2.65
C HIS A 246 -11.92 8.41 -3.18
N TYR A 247 -11.90 7.13 -2.79
CA TYR A 247 -12.79 6.10 -3.30
C TYR A 247 -13.55 5.43 -2.17
N GLU A 248 -14.82 5.13 -2.42
CA GLU A 248 -15.53 4.12 -1.65
C GLU A 248 -15.05 2.75 -2.16
N ASN A 249 -14.33 2.02 -1.30
CA ASN A 249 -13.60 0.83 -1.70
C ASN A 249 -14.25 -0.44 -1.14
N LEU A 250 -14.65 -1.35 -2.02
CA LEU A 250 -15.10 -2.70 -1.66
C LEU A 250 -13.99 -3.69 -1.98
N PHE A 251 -13.28 -4.17 -0.97
CA PHE A 251 -12.15 -5.09 -1.10
C PHE A 251 -12.56 -6.51 -0.74
N TYR A 252 -12.52 -7.43 -1.70
CA TYR A 252 -12.85 -8.84 -1.54
C TYR A 252 -11.59 -9.71 -1.54
N VAL A 253 -11.48 -10.66 -0.59
CA VAL A 253 -10.38 -11.63 -0.56
C VAL A 253 -10.85 -12.93 -1.21
N CYS A 254 -10.27 -13.26 -2.37
CA CYS A 254 -10.57 -14.45 -3.14
C CYS A 254 -9.86 -15.71 -2.59
N SER A 255 -8.64 -15.55 -2.10
CA SER A 255 -7.89 -16.61 -1.42
C SER A 255 -6.85 -15.99 -0.49
N GLY A 256 -6.52 -16.68 0.60
CA GLY A 256 -5.57 -16.18 1.61
C GLY A 256 -6.21 -15.20 2.60
N GLN A 257 -5.43 -14.25 3.14
CA GLN A 257 -5.92 -13.28 4.12
C GLN A 257 -5.19 -11.93 4.01
N LYS A 258 -5.94 -10.84 4.16
CA LYS A 258 -5.42 -9.47 4.25
C LYS A 258 -5.56 -8.93 5.67
N GLU A 259 -4.53 -8.27 6.17
CA GLU A 259 -4.57 -7.49 7.40
C GLU A 259 -4.54 -5.99 7.08
N PHE A 260 -5.58 -5.29 7.50
CA PHE A 260 -5.70 -3.84 7.38
C PHE A 260 -5.52 -3.19 8.75
N LEU A 261 -4.71 -2.14 8.79
CA LEU A 261 -4.67 -1.19 9.90
C LEU A 261 -5.37 0.08 9.42
N LEU A 262 -6.58 0.33 9.91
CA LEU A 262 -7.44 1.43 9.51
C LEU A 262 -7.40 2.56 10.54
N CYS A 263 -7.35 3.82 10.10
CA CYS A 263 -7.57 4.98 10.96
C CYS A 263 -8.62 5.90 10.32
N PRO A 264 -9.56 6.46 11.10
CA PRO A 264 -10.61 7.33 10.57
C PRO A 264 -10.04 8.62 9.94
N PRO A 265 -10.74 9.24 8.98
CA PRO A 265 -10.26 10.46 8.32
C PRO A 265 -9.95 11.62 9.29
N ALA A 266 -10.64 11.65 10.44
CA ALA A 266 -10.44 12.64 11.50
C ALA A 266 -9.05 12.58 12.15
N ASP A 267 -8.35 11.43 12.06
CA ASP A 267 -6.99 11.28 12.57
C ASP A 267 -5.93 12.00 11.73
N THR A 268 -6.33 12.66 10.64
CA THR A 268 -5.42 13.47 9.81
C THR A 268 -4.61 14.50 10.62
N ILE A 269 -5.14 14.99 11.75
CA ILE A 269 -4.43 15.90 12.65
C ILE A 269 -3.24 15.25 13.37
N TYR A 270 -3.21 13.92 13.45
CA TYR A 270 -2.19 13.13 14.12
C TYR A 270 -1.13 12.58 13.17
N PHE A 271 -1.43 12.46 11.87
CA PHE A 271 -0.49 11.98 10.84
C PHE A 271 0.36 13.11 10.27
N SER A 272 1.68 12.95 10.27
CA SER A 272 2.59 13.85 9.56
C SER A 272 2.65 13.51 8.08
N GLU A 273 1.98 14.34 7.28
CA GLU A 273 2.05 14.33 5.82
C GLU A 273 2.95 15.49 5.36
N GLU A 274 3.99 15.17 4.60
CA GLU A 274 4.99 16.11 4.08
C GLU A 274 5.22 15.85 2.58
N ASP A 275 5.73 16.86 1.86
CA ASP A 275 6.05 16.73 0.44
C ASP A 275 7.49 16.24 0.29
N PHE A 276 7.67 15.08 -0.39
CA PHE A 276 8.96 14.46 -0.62
C PHE A 276 9.30 14.45 -2.11
N GLU A 277 10.57 14.65 -2.45
CA GLU A 277 11.04 14.31 -3.80
C GLU A 277 10.78 12.82 -4.08
N THR A 278 10.32 12.56 -5.30
CA THR A 278 9.95 11.22 -5.77
C THR A 278 11.16 10.54 -6.37
N GLY A 279 11.42 9.31 -5.96
CA GLY A 279 12.35 8.41 -6.62
C GLY A 279 11.70 7.07 -6.94
N GLU A 280 12.46 6.21 -7.60
CA GLU A 280 12.08 4.85 -7.96
C GLU A 280 13.22 3.90 -7.61
N PHE A 281 12.89 2.72 -7.10
CA PHE A 281 13.89 1.66 -6.95
C PHE A 281 14.43 1.25 -8.32
N CYS A 282 15.74 1.03 -8.39
CA CYS A 282 16.43 0.59 -9.59
C CYS A 282 17.42 -0.53 -9.23
N PRO A 283 17.30 -1.73 -9.82
CA PRO A 283 18.26 -2.79 -9.63
C PRO A 283 19.57 -2.45 -10.38
N GLN A 284 20.71 -2.54 -9.70
CA GLN A 284 22.01 -2.08 -10.22
C GLN A 284 23.06 -3.20 -10.22
N GLN A 285 23.81 -3.33 -11.32
CA GLN A 285 24.97 -4.21 -11.38
C GLN A 285 26.08 -3.73 -10.45
N SER A 286 26.69 -4.66 -9.73
CA SER A 286 27.90 -4.35 -8.98
C SER A 286 29.11 -4.29 -9.92
N ASN A 287 29.71 -3.12 -10.08
CA ASN A 287 31.05 -3.00 -10.64
C ASN A 287 32.06 -3.56 -9.63
N SER A 288 32.44 -4.82 -9.75
CA SER A 288 33.60 -5.37 -9.02
C SER A 288 34.70 -5.76 -9.99
N ASP A 289 35.55 -4.79 -10.32
CA ASP A 289 36.89 -5.02 -10.90
C ASP A 289 37.96 -5.22 -9.81
N ASP A 290 37.60 -5.10 -8.53
CA ASP A 290 38.51 -5.35 -7.41
C ASP A 290 37.93 -6.47 -6.55
N GLY A 291 38.64 -7.61 -6.50
CA GLY A 291 38.24 -8.88 -5.91
C GLY A 291 38.07 -8.89 -4.38
N SER A 292 37.53 -7.81 -3.81
CA SER A 292 37.11 -7.75 -2.41
C SER A 292 35.62 -8.05 -2.32
N GLU A 293 35.26 -9.10 -1.56
CA GLU A 293 33.89 -9.47 -1.20
C GLU A 293 33.26 -8.44 -0.23
N ARG A 294 33.33 -7.15 -0.55
CA ARG A 294 32.75 -6.07 0.24
C ARG A 294 31.52 -5.49 -0.47
N SER A 295 30.35 -5.87 0.03
CA SER A 295 29.10 -5.10 0.06
C SER A 295 28.49 -4.68 -1.29
N HIS A 296 27.81 -5.62 -1.96
CA HIS A 296 26.97 -5.35 -3.13
C HIS A 296 25.56 -4.93 -2.68
N GLN A 297 25.25 -3.64 -2.66
CA GLN A 297 23.86 -3.20 -2.56
C GLN A 297 23.29 -3.24 -3.99
N ALA A 298 22.57 -4.31 -4.34
CA ALA A 298 22.03 -4.54 -5.69
C ALA A 298 20.88 -3.60 -6.08
N TRP A 299 20.58 -2.61 -5.25
CA TRP A 299 19.47 -1.69 -5.39
C TRP A 299 19.93 -0.27 -5.10
N ALA A 300 19.48 0.65 -5.91
CA ALA A 300 19.62 2.09 -5.72
C ALA A 300 18.27 2.77 -5.86
N VAL A 301 18.21 4.05 -5.49
CA VAL A 301 17.06 4.92 -5.76
C VAL A 301 17.47 5.91 -6.84
N VAL A 302 16.64 6.04 -7.87
CA VAL A 302 16.82 7.03 -8.93
C VAL A 302 15.76 8.12 -8.76
N ALA A 303 16.17 9.38 -8.69
CA ALA A 303 15.24 10.50 -8.63
C ALA A 303 14.38 10.57 -9.91
N CYS A 304 13.09 10.83 -9.77
CA CYS A 304 12.18 11.04 -10.90
C CYS A 304 12.24 12.50 -11.38
N ASP A 305 12.66 12.71 -12.63
CA ASP A 305 12.67 14.01 -13.28
C ASP A 305 11.36 14.24 -14.06
N ASN A 306 10.82 15.46 -14.01
CA ASN A 306 9.66 15.88 -14.84
C ASN A 306 10.07 16.61 -16.15
N GLY A 307 11.33 16.52 -16.57
CA GLY A 307 11.84 17.25 -17.73
C GLY A 307 11.76 16.44 -19.02
N ASP A 308 10.84 16.81 -19.92
CA ASP A 308 11.07 16.61 -21.36
C ASP A 308 12.20 17.55 -21.80
N ASP A 309 13.01 17.12 -22.76
CA ASP A 309 14.29 17.71 -23.16
C ASP A 309 14.32 19.27 -23.19
N GLY A 310 14.78 19.92 -22.10
CA GLY A 310 15.32 21.30 -22.14
C GLY A 310 14.69 22.40 -21.29
N GLU A 311 13.72 22.14 -20.41
CA GLU A 311 13.23 23.15 -19.43
C GLU A 311 13.69 22.85 -17.98
N GLU A 312 13.70 23.89 -17.15
CA GLU A 312 14.22 23.92 -15.75
C GLU A 312 13.87 22.65 -14.95
N TYR A 313 14.88 22.05 -14.29
CA TYR A 313 14.74 20.86 -13.43
C TYR A 313 13.70 21.09 -12.33
N SER A 314 12.48 20.62 -12.55
CA SER A 314 11.44 20.55 -11.51
C SER A 314 11.35 19.13 -11.00
N HIS A 315 11.85 18.89 -9.79
CA HIS A 315 11.76 17.58 -9.14
C HIS A 315 10.30 17.24 -8.85
N SER A 316 9.87 16.03 -9.24
CA SER A 316 8.52 15.56 -8.91
C SER A 316 8.40 15.36 -7.40
N THR A 317 7.37 15.94 -6.77
CA THR A 317 7.13 15.77 -5.33
C THR A 317 5.83 15.03 -5.06
N THR A 318 5.84 14.18 -4.05
CA THR A 318 4.68 13.41 -3.59
C THR A 318 4.45 13.69 -2.12
N ARG A 319 3.21 14.06 -1.76
CA ARG A 319 2.80 14.25 -0.37
C ARG A 319 2.50 12.90 0.27
N TRP A 320 3.23 12.52 1.32
CA TRP A 320 3.08 11.20 1.93
C TRP A 320 3.24 11.20 3.46
N ILE A 321 2.73 10.14 4.10
CA ILE A 321 2.87 9.93 5.55
C ILE A 321 4.27 9.41 5.85
N VAL A 322 4.96 10.08 6.76
CA VAL A 322 6.37 9.77 7.09
C VAL A 322 6.52 8.57 8.02
N SER A 323 5.61 8.46 8.99
CA SER A 323 5.68 7.51 10.09
C SER A 323 5.14 6.12 9.71
N ASP A 324 5.82 5.05 10.10
CA ASP A 324 5.18 3.73 10.15
C ASP A 324 4.24 3.65 11.37
N VAL A 325 2.96 3.89 11.12
CA VAL A 325 1.91 3.87 12.13
C VAL A 325 1.89 2.56 12.92
N ASN A 326 2.18 1.41 12.30
CA ASN A 326 2.19 0.13 13.00
C ASN A 326 3.31 0.03 14.05
N LYS A 327 4.47 0.63 13.77
CA LYS A 327 5.58 0.68 14.72
C LYS A 327 5.25 1.59 15.90
N CYS A 328 4.78 2.80 15.62
CA CYS A 328 4.53 3.82 16.63
C CYS A 328 3.41 3.43 17.62
N ILE A 329 2.43 2.62 17.19
CA ILE A 329 1.41 2.06 18.08
C ILE A 329 2.02 1.09 19.11
N ASN A 330 3.00 0.28 18.70
CA ASN A 330 3.60 -0.72 19.58
C ASN A 330 4.63 -0.12 20.54
N GLU A 331 5.31 0.96 20.14
CA GLU A 331 6.45 1.53 20.87
C GLU A 331 6.09 2.64 21.88
N HIS A 332 4.81 3.01 22.04
CA HIS A 332 4.24 3.91 23.08
C HIS A 332 4.83 5.33 23.20
N SER A 333 5.93 5.67 22.53
CA SER A 333 6.40 7.05 22.39
C SER A 333 7.38 7.18 21.21
N ASP A 334 6.91 7.74 20.10
CA ASP A 334 7.78 8.23 19.04
C ASP A 334 8.13 9.70 19.33
N SER A 335 9.42 10.00 19.53
CA SER A 335 9.88 11.37 19.77
C SER A 335 9.76 12.28 18.56
N GLU A 336 9.74 11.69 17.35
CA GLU A 336 9.60 12.42 16.09
C GLU A 336 8.11 12.72 15.80
N PHE A 337 7.22 11.77 16.11
CA PHE A 337 5.78 11.88 15.84
C PHE A 337 4.93 11.76 17.13
N PRO A 338 5.04 12.70 18.08
CA PRO A 338 4.39 12.56 19.40
C PRO A 338 2.85 12.51 19.34
N LEU A 339 2.24 13.17 18.35
CA LEU A 339 0.79 13.19 18.17
C LEU A 339 0.22 11.87 17.67
N LEU A 340 1.03 11.01 17.05
CA LEU A 340 0.59 9.74 16.48
C LEU A 340 0.06 8.77 17.55
N SER A 341 0.55 8.89 18.79
CA SER A 341 0.04 8.16 19.96
C SER A 341 -1.43 8.45 20.29
N LYS A 342 -2.00 9.52 19.72
CA LYS A 342 -3.41 9.92 19.87
C LYS A 342 -4.29 9.46 18.69
N ALA A 343 -3.72 8.84 17.67
CA ALA A 343 -4.49 8.25 16.58
C ALA A 343 -5.28 7.02 17.07
N HIS A 344 -6.28 6.62 16.31
CA HIS A 344 -7.24 5.59 16.67
C HIS A 344 -7.25 4.43 15.68
N PRO A 345 -6.18 3.62 15.68
CA PRO A 345 -6.03 2.49 14.77
C PRO A 345 -7.01 1.35 15.08
N ILE A 346 -7.56 0.76 14.03
CA ILE A 346 -8.40 -0.43 14.08
C ILE A 346 -7.75 -1.51 13.21
N LYS A 347 -7.44 -2.67 13.80
CA LYS A 347 -6.91 -3.82 13.08
C LYS A 347 -8.05 -4.68 12.57
N VAL A 348 -8.04 -4.99 11.28
CA VAL A 348 -9.07 -5.77 10.60
C VAL A 348 -8.40 -6.87 9.80
N LEU A 349 -8.72 -8.12 10.13
CA LEU A 349 -8.32 -9.28 9.34
C LEU A 349 -9.49 -9.66 8.43
N VAL A 350 -9.24 -9.70 7.12
CA VAL A 350 -10.22 -10.08 6.10
C VAL A 350 -9.79 -11.42 5.53
N SER A 351 -10.62 -12.44 5.72
CA SER A 351 -10.34 -13.80 5.27
C SER A 351 -10.95 -14.08 3.91
N GLU A 352 -10.50 -15.18 3.30
CA GLU A 352 -11.11 -15.75 2.09
C GLU A 352 -12.65 -15.75 2.14
N GLY A 353 -13.25 -15.22 1.09
CA GLY A 353 -14.70 -15.12 0.94
C GLY A 353 -15.35 -13.88 1.56
N GLU A 354 -14.59 -13.05 2.26
CA GLU A 354 -15.07 -11.84 2.92
C GLU A 354 -14.80 -10.57 2.08
N MET A 355 -15.75 -9.62 2.16
CA MET A 355 -15.60 -8.27 1.59
C MET A 355 -15.48 -7.24 2.70
N LEU A 356 -14.42 -6.46 2.71
CA LEU A 356 -14.29 -5.26 3.53
C LEU A 356 -14.75 -4.03 2.75
N TYR A 357 -15.71 -3.30 3.29
CA TYR A 357 -15.96 -1.92 2.90
C TYR A 357 -14.99 -0.98 3.64
N ILE A 358 -14.15 -0.29 2.88
CA ILE A 358 -13.25 0.75 3.34
C ILE A 358 -13.86 2.09 2.87
N PRO A 359 -14.41 2.90 3.77
CA PRO A 359 -15.03 4.16 3.38
C PRO A 359 -14.00 5.14 2.81
N SER A 360 -14.47 6.04 1.95
CA SER A 360 -13.62 7.11 1.40
C SER A 360 -12.89 7.90 2.49
N LEU A 361 -11.65 8.30 2.18
CA LEU A 361 -10.71 9.04 3.04
C LEU A 361 -10.16 8.28 4.25
N TRP A 362 -10.54 7.02 4.48
CA TRP A 362 -9.95 6.23 5.56
C TRP A 362 -8.49 5.95 5.28
N TYR A 363 -7.67 6.25 6.29
CA TYR A 363 -6.27 5.89 6.25
C TYR A 363 -6.14 4.38 6.44
N HIS A 364 -5.36 3.73 5.59
CA HIS A 364 -5.17 2.29 5.66
C HIS A 364 -3.74 1.89 5.29
N ARG A 365 -3.18 0.99 6.09
CA ARG A 365 -1.95 0.23 5.81
C ARG A 365 -2.36 -1.22 5.62
N VAL A 366 -1.82 -1.88 4.59
CA VAL A 366 -2.26 -3.23 4.19
C VAL A 366 -1.09 -4.19 4.15
N THR A 367 -1.29 -5.36 4.77
CA THR A 367 -0.40 -6.52 4.72
C THR A 367 -1.20 -7.79 4.44
N GLN A 368 -0.52 -8.93 4.29
CA GLN A 368 -1.14 -10.25 4.18
C GLN A 368 -0.34 -11.27 4.97
N THR A 369 -0.96 -12.41 5.30
CA THR A 369 -0.33 -13.48 6.11
C THR A 369 0.24 -14.62 5.28
N CYS A 370 -0.12 -14.69 4.00
CA CYS A 370 0.29 -15.72 3.05
C CYS A 370 0.08 -15.23 1.60
N GLU A 371 0.37 -16.10 0.62
CA GLU A 371 -0.05 -15.89 -0.78
C GLU A 371 -1.55 -15.59 -0.83
N THR A 372 -1.89 -14.39 -1.30
CA THR A 372 -3.24 -13.84 -1.21
C THR A 372 -3.65 -13.26 -2.56
N VAL A 373 -4.86 -13.60 -2.98
CA VAL A 373 -5.53 -13.01 -4.15
C VAL A 373 -6.69 -12.16 -3.64
N GLY A 374 -6.69 -10.89 -3.99
CA GLY A 374 -7.78 -9.96 -3.68
C GLY A 374 -8.27 -9.24 -4.93
N VAL A 375 -9.53 -8.82 -4.91
CA VAL A 375 -10.09 -7.93 -5.93
C VAL A 375 -10.77 -6.77 -5.23
N ASN A 376 -10.57 -5.56 -5.71
CA ASN A 376 -11.24 -4.40 -5.15
C ASN A 376 -11.99 -3.61 -6.21
N TYR A 377 -13.05 -2.95 -5.77
CA TYR A 377 -13.92 -2.12 -6.60
C TYR A 377 -13.90 -0.71 -6.04
N TRP A 378 -13.44 0.24 -6.85
CA TRP A 378 -13.41 1.65 -6.50
C TRP A 378 -14.58 2.37 -7.13
N PHE A 379 -15.42 2.96 -6.28
CA PHE A 379 -16.47 3.89 -6.66
C PHE A 379 -16.03 5.28 -6.23
N ASP A 380 -16.14 6.27 -7.12
CA ASP A 380 -15.79 7.64 -6.77
C ASP A 380 -16.56 8.11 -5.52
N MET A 381 -15.90 8.89 -4.67
CA MET A 381 -16.56 9.42 -3.49
C MET A 381 -17.47 10.59 -3.86
N LYS A 382 -18.47 10.85 -3.02
CA LYS A 382 -19.19 12.13 -3.09
C LYS A 382 -18.39 13.21 -2.36
N PHE A 383 -18.01 14.25 -3.10
CA PHE A 383 -17.42 15.46 -2.55
C PHE A 383 -18.46 16.32 -1.81
N ASP A 384 -18.94 15.83 -0.67
CA ASP A 384 -19.95 16.46 0.17
C ASP A 384 -19.33 17.19 1.39
N HIS A 385 -20.15 17.49 2.41
CA HIS A 385 -19.70 18.15 3.63
C HIS A 385 -18.54 17.43 4.34
N ARG A 386 -18.42 16.10 4.22
CA ARG A 386 -17.32 15.32 4.83
C ARG A 386 -15.97 15.69 4.21
N TRP A 387 -15.93 15.90 2.89
CA TRP A 387 -14.75 16.40 2.18
C TRP A 387 -14.34 17.80 2.66
N CYS A 388 -15.31 18.69 2.85
CA CYS A 388 -15.04 20.04 3.38
C CYS A 388 -14.46 19.99 4.81
N TYR A 389 -15.03 19.17 5.70
CA TYR A 389 -14.53 19.02 7.07
C TYR A 389 -13.16 18.36 7.11
N PHE A 390 -12.92 17.36 6.27
CA PHE A 390 -11.60 16.73 6.14
C PHE A 390 -10.52 17.76 5.78
N ASN A 391 -10.75 18.56 4.74
CA ASN A 391 -9.82 19.63 4.34
C ASN A 391 -9.65 20.70 5.43
N PHE A 392 -10.72 21.04 6.15
CA PHE A 392 -10.62 21.94 7.29
C PHE A 392 -9.67 21.40 8.37
N LEU A 393 -9.76 20.12 8.72
CA LEU A 393 -8.88 19.47 9.69
C LEU A 393 -7.42 19.44 9.22
N GLN A 394 -7.16 19.14 7.94
CA GLN A 394 -5.81 19.18 7.38
C GLN A 394 -5.17 20.57 7.50
N ASN A 395 -5.94 21.62 7.20
CA ASN A 395 -5.47 23.00 7.31
C ASN A 395 -5.33 23.50 8.76
N LEU A 396 -6.14 22.99 9.68
CA LEU A 396 -6.02 23.31 11.11
C LEU A 396 -4.65 22.87 11.63
N LYS A 397 -4.21 21.66 11.26
CA LYS A 397 -2.91 21.13 11.64
C LYS A 397 -1.74 22.02 11.21
N ALA A 398 -1.75 22.47 9.95
CA ALA A 398 -0.69 23.32 9.40
C ALA A 398 -0.48 24.60 10.23
N ASN A 399 -1.56 25.21 10.74
CA ASN A 399 -1.47 26.45 11.50
C ASN A 399 -1.02 26.26 12.96
N VAL A 400 -1.24 25.09 13.57
CA VAL A 400 -0.84 24.82 14.97
C VAL A 400 0.68 24.58 15.11
N HIS A 401 1.36 24.15 14.05
CA HIS A 401 2.81 23.92 14.07
C HIS A 401 3.66 25.14 13.62
N HIS A 402 3.04 26.24 13.19
CA HIS A 402 3.72 27.47 12.78
C HIS A 402 3.76 28.58 13.85
N GLU A 403 3.14 28.37 15.03
CA GLU A 403 3.31 29.20 16.25
C GLU A 403 4.23 28.51 17.26
#